data_AF-A0A9X8EEJ5-F1
#
_entry.id   AF-A0A9X8EEJ5-F1
#
_cell.length_a   1.000
_cell.length_b   1.000
_cell.length_c   1.000
_cell.angle_alpha   90.00
_cell.angle_beta   90.00
_cell.angle_gamma   90.00
#
_symmetry.space_group_name_H-M   'P 1'
#
loop_
_entity.id
_entity.type
_entity.pdbx_description
1 polymer ?
#
loop_
_entity_poly.entity_id
_entity_poly.type
_entity_poly.pdbx_seq_one_letter_code
_entity_poly.pdbx_strand_id
1 'polypeptide(L)'
;MREKDILEILVPILCVLIVWRITPIFWTFFMTWLNRVRYLRRATPIRQLNDGEREALAFLGGPAYMLRTLVGTTDLPWKKLAHVTGKRAAVYRLQGPLDTWGYSLQHFGETHHRIQGIAVHMPLEDIEEKTDPHNEVEVMFSRGVAIILSVNGRPTLIETMRLWQPRLLPLQEHADTAKEPHA
;
A
#
# COMPACT_ATOMS: atom_id res chain seq x y z
N MET A 1 42.32 -13.75 29.30
CA MET A 1 40.97 -14.17 28.84
C MET A 1 41.14 -14.91 27.54
N ARG A 2 40.65 -16.15 27.44
CA ARG A 2 40.71 -16.92 26.19
C ARG A 2 39.66 -16.38 25.23
N GLU A 3 39.92 -16.38 23.93
CA GLU A 3 38.97 -15.90 22.90
C GLU A 3 37.56 -16.51 23.03
N LYS A 4 37.47 -17.75 23.55
CA LYS A 4 36.20 -18.41 23.87
C LYS A 4 35.37 -17.68 24.92
N ASP A 5 36.00 -17.11 25.96
CA ASP A 5 35.31 -16.41 27.05
C ASP A 5 34.69 -15.09 26.55
N ILE A 6 35.33 -14.45 25.57
CA ILE A 6 34.87 -13.21 24.94
C ILE A 6 33.66 -13.47 24.03
N LEU A 7 33.70 -14.56 23.26
CA LEU A 7 32.61 -14.97 22.36
C LEU A 7 31.35 -15.39 23.15
N GLU A 8 31.53 -16.14 24.25
CA GLU A 8 30.42 -16.58 25.12
C GLU A 8 29.67 -15.42 25.79
N ILE A 9 30.31 -14.27 25.98
CA ILE A 9 29.69 -13.05 26.52
C ILE A 9 29.11 -12.17 25.39
N LEU A 10 29.80 -12.05 24.25
CA LEU A 10 29.35 -11.22 23.14
C LEU A 10 28.08 -11.74 22.45
N VAL A 11 27.96 -13.06 22.29
CA VAL A 11 26.79 -13.68 21.64
C VAL A 11 25.47 -13.37 22.34
N PRO A 12 25.30 -13.58 23.66
CA PRO A 12 24.06 -13.27 24.34
C PRO A 12 23.74 -11.76 24.36
N ILE A 13 24.77 -10.90 24.48
CA ILE A 13 24.58 -9.44 24.37
C ILE A 13 24.05 -9.07 22.99
N LEU A 14 24.63 -9.62 21.93
CA LEU A 14 24.17 -9.41 20.55
C LEU A 14 22.74 -9.93 20.35
N CYS A 15 22.40 -11.11 20.89
CA CYS A 15 21.05 -11.65 20.84
C CYS A 15 20.02 -10.75 21.55
N VAL A 16 20.35 -10.21 22.72
CA VAL A 16 19.49 -9.26 23.44
C VAL A 16 19.31 -7.97 22.64
N LEU A 17 20.37 -7.44 22.04
CA LEU A 17 20.28 -6.24 21.19
C LEU A 17 19.41 -6.48 19.94
N ILE A 18 19.54 -7.66 19.31
CA ILE A 18 18.72 -8.05 18.15
C ILE A 18 17.26 -8.19 18.56
N VAL A 19 16.97 -8.93 19.64
CA VAL A 19 15.60 -9.11 20.14
C VAL A 19 15.01 -7.77 20.54
N TRP A 20 15.74 -6.93 21.27
CA TRP A 20 15.27 -5.60 21.68
C TRP A 20 14.96 -4.70 20.48
N ARG A 21 15.71 -4.81 19.39
CA ARG A 21 15.45 -4.05 18.16
C ARG A 21 14.31 -4.62 17.31
N ILE A 22 14.15 -5.95 17.25
CA ILE A 22 13.10 -6.61 16.46
C ILE A 22 11.74 -6.54 17.16
N THR A 23 11.71 -6.64 18.49
CA THR A 23 10.47 -6.63 19.29
C THR A 23 9.55 -5.44 18.98
N PRO A 24 10.00 -4.17 18.94
CA PRO A 24 9.12 -3.03 18.64
C PRO A 24 8.62 -3.04 17.19
N ILE A 25 9.43 -3.54 16.24
CA ILE A 25 9.03 -3.72 14.84
C ILE A 25 7.93 -4.77 14.76
N PHE A 26 8.15 -5.95 15.35
CA PHE A 26 7.14 -7.01 15.39
C PHE A 26 5.86 -6.55 16.09
N TRP A 27 5.98 -5.82 17.20
CA TRP A 27 4.85 -5.28 17.95
C TRP A 27 4.01 -4.32 17.10
N THR A 28 4.65 -3.43 16.34
CA THR A 28 3.94 -2.51 15.45
C THR A 28 3.20 -3.26 14.34
N PHE A 29 3.83 -4.24 13.69
CA PHE A 29 3.13 -5.09 12.72
C PHE A 29 1.95 -5.85 13.34
N PHE A 30 2.14 -6.43 14.53
CA PHE A 30 1.11 -7.16 15.25
C PHE A 30 -0.08 -6.27 15.61
N MET A 31 0.17 -5.07 16.14
CA MET A 31 -0.88 -4.10 16.47
C MET A 31 -1.64 -3.66 15.22
N THR A 32 -0.95 -3.43 14.10
CA THR A 32 -1.58 -3.09 12.83
C THR A 32 -2.52 -4.19 12.33
N TRP A 33 -2.06 -5.44 12.40
CA TRP A 33 -2.88 -6.60 12.06
C TRP A 33 -4.09 -6.75 13.00
N LEU A 34 -3.88 -6.60 14.30
CA LEU A 34 -4.93 -6.73 15.31
C LEU A 34 -6.01 -5.65 15.18
N ASN A 35 -5.61 -4.41 14.93
CA ASN A 35 -6.52 -3.28 14.70
C ASN A 35 -7.38 -3.51 13.46
N ARG A 36 -6.78 -3.99 12.37
CA ARG A 36 -7.51 -4.38 11.16
C ARG A 36 -8.55 -5.46 11.46
N VAL A 37 -8.18 -6.51 12.18
CA VAL A 37 -9.12 -7.61 12.53
C VAL A 37 -10.26 -7.08 13.40
N ARG A 38 -9.95 -6.24 14.41
CA ARG A 38 -10.97 -5.64 15.28
C ARG A 38 -11.92 -4.74 14.50
N TYR A 39 -11.39 -3.95 13.58
CA TYR A 39 -12.17 -3.06 12.73
C TYR A 39 -13.11 -3.87 11.83
N LEU A 40 -12.60 -4.83 11.06
CA LEU A 40 -13.42 -5.64 10.13
C LEU A 40 -14.51 -6.48 10.82
N ARG A 41 -14.34 -6.79 12.12
CA ARG A 41 -15.38 -7.48 12.91
C ARG A 41 -16.56 -6.57 13.28
N ARG A 42 -16.35 -5.26 13.32
CA ARG A 42 -17.34 -4.26 13.75
C ARG A 42 -17.88 -3.41 12.60
N ALA A 43 -17.08 -3.20 11.57
CA ALA A 43 -17.40 -2.33 10.48
C ALA A 43 -18.44 -2.94 9.53
N THR A 44 -19.43 -2.14 9.15
CA THR A 44 -20.35 -2.44 8.06
C THR A 44 -19.81 -1.87 6.77
N PRO A 45 -19.86 -2.62 5.65
CA PRO A 45 -19.47 -2.08 4.36
C PRO A 45 -20.45 -0.99 3.95
N ILE A 46 -19.93 0.13 3.43
CA ILE A 46 -20.74 1.29 3.03
C ILE A 46 -21.30 1.13 1.61
N ARG A 47 -20.56 0.45 0.73
CA ARG A 47 -20.93 0.19 -0.66
C ARG A 47 -20.05 -0.92 -1.25
N GLN A 48 -20.29 -1.25 -2.52
CA GLN A 48 -19.43 -2.09 -3.33
C GLN A 48 -18.51 -1.22 -4.22
N LEU A 49 -17.42 -1.82 -4.69
CA LEU A 49 -16.57 -1.23 -5.73
C LEU A 49 -17.41 -0.88 -6.97
N ASN A 50 -17.29 0.36 -7.42
CA ASN A 50 -17.90 0.82 -8.66
C ASN A 50 -17.05 0.42 -9.89
N ASP A 51 -17.60 0.59 -11.09
CA ASP A 51 -16.92 0.17 -12.32
C ASP A 51 -15.64 0.98 -12.59
N GLY A 52 -15.64 2.29 -12.31
CA GLY A 52 -14.45 3.14 -12.47
C GLY A 52 -13.29 2.76 -11.55
N GLU A 53 -13.57 2.32 -10.32
CA GLU A 53 -12.58 1.81 -9.38
C GLU A 53 -12.05 0.45 -9.84
N ARG A 54 -12.90 -0.42 -10.39
CA ARG A 54 -12.47 -1.69 -10.97
C ARG A 54 -11.56 -1.48 -12.17
N GLU A 55 -11.90 -0.53 -13.05
CA GLU A 55 -11.06 -0.12 -14.17
C GLU A 55 -9.72 0.42 -13.70
N ALA A 56 -9.71 1.30 -12.70
CA ALA A 56 -8.47 1.82 -12.12
C ALA A 56 -7.60 0.73 -11.48
N LEU A 57 -8.21 -0.24 -10.77
CA LEU A 57 -7.49 -1.41 -10.24
C LEU A 57 -6.92 -2.29 -11.36
N ALA A 58 -7.67 -2.48 -12.45
CA ALA A 58 -7.21 -3.25 -13.61
C ALA A 58 -6.05 -2.54 -14.32
N PHE A 59 -6.14 -1.22 -14.45
CA PHE A 59 -5.10 -0.37 -15.03
C PHE A 59 -3.80 -0.46 -14.21
N LEU A 60 -3.87 -0.31 -12.89
CA LEU A 60 -2.72 -0.45 -11.98
C LEU A 60 -2.10 -1.84 -12.01
N GLY A 61 -2.91 -2.88 -12.22
CA GLY A 61 -2.47 -4.27 -12.33
C GLY A 61 -1.99 -4.72 -13.71
N GLY A 62 -2.07 -3.85 -14.72
CA GLY A 62 -1.73 -4.16 -16.10
C GLY A 62 -0.90 -3.05 -16.74
N PRO A 63 -1.50 -2.13 -17.52
CA PRO A 63 -0.78 -1.07 -18.23
C PRO A 63 0.19 -0.26 -17.36
N ALA A 64 -0.22 0.08 -16.14
CA ALA A 64 0.61 0.87 -15.22
C ALA A 64 1.58 0.04 -14.38
N TYR A 65 1.70 -1.27 -14.61
CA TYR A 65 2.56 -2.15 -13.82
C TYR A 65 4.01 -1.63 -13.75
N MET A 66 4.58 -1.18 -14.87
CA MET A 66 5.96 -0.68 -14.93
C MET A 66 6.14 0.62 -14.14
N LEU A 67 5.22 1.59 -14.29
CA LEU A 67 5.22 2.82 -13.48
C LEU A 67 5.07 2.50 -11.99
N ARG A 68 4.18 1.57 -11.66
CA ARG A 68 3.97 1.09 -10.29
C ARG A 68 5.21 0.41 -9.69
N THR A 69 5.98 -0.34 -10.48
CA THR A 69 7.24 -0.95 -10.01
C THR A 69 8.35 0.07 -9.81
N LEU A 70 8.37 1.16 -10.60
CA LEU A 70 9.36 2.23 -10.45
C LEU A 70 9.17 3.03 -9.15
N VAL A 71 7.94 3.12 -8.65
CA VAL A 71 7.60 3.77 -7.37
C VAL A 71 7.87 2.85 -6.15
N GLY A 72 8.34 1.61 -6.37
CA GLY A 72 8.76 0.70 -5.30
C GLY A 72 7.61 0.15 -4.44
N THR A 73 6.51 -0.28 -5.06
CA THR A 73 5.23 -0.58 -4.38
C THR A 73 5.09 -1.97 -3.75
N THR A 74 4.24 -2.04 -2.72
CA THR A 74 3.74 -3.26 -2.09
C THR A 74 3.05 -4.13 -3.13
N ASP A 75 3.46 -5.40 -3.23
CA ASP A 75 2.91 -6.32 -4.23
C ASP A 75 1.50 -6.81 -3.87
N LEU A 76 0.52 -6.01 -4.28
CA LEU A 76 -0.89 -6.34 -4.17
C LEU A 76 -1.37 -7.07 -5.44
N PRO A 77 -2.35 -7.99 -5.33
CA PRO A 77 -2.85 -8.75 -6.47
C PRO A 77 -3.82 -7.91 -7.33
N TRP A 78 -3.38 -6.75 -7.81
CA TRP A 78 -4.18 -5.71 -8.50
C TRP A 78 -5.11 -6.26 -9.59
N LYS A 79 -4.57 -7.08 -10.50
CA LYS A 79 -5.36 -7.70 -11.58
C LYS A 79 -6.50 -8.56 -11.04
N LYS A 80 -6.31 -9.25 -9.91
CA LYS A 80 -7.38 -10.04 -9.28
C LYS A 80 -8.39 -9.15 -8.57
N LEU A 81 -7.94 -8.01 -8.02
CA LEU A 81 -8.78 -7.06 -7.29
C LEU A 81 -9.81 -6.38 -8.18
N ALA A 82 -9.48 -6.10 -9.44
CA ALA A 82 -10.45 -5.56 -10.40
C ALA A 82 -11.69 -6.46 -10.60
N HIS A 83 -11.53 -7.77 -10.43
CA HIS A 83 -12.56 -8.76 -10.70
C HIS A 83 -13.20 -9.35 -9.43
N VAL A 84 -12.89 -8.82 -8.24
CA VAL A 84 -13.51 -9.32 -7.00
C VAL A 84 -15.00 -8.97 -6.96
N THR A 85 -15.75 -9.82 -6.26
CA THR A 85 -17.20 -9.66 -6.03
C THR A 85 -17.56 -9.98 -4.57
N GLY A 86 -18.77 -9.58 -4.16
CA GLY A 86 -19.30 -9.85 -2.82
C GLY A 86 -18.48 -9.19 -1.71
N LYS A 87 -18.20 -9.94 -0.62
CA LYS A 87 -17.49 -9.39 0.56
C LYS A 87 -16.08 -8.85 0.26
N ARG A 88 -15.44 -9.30 -0.82
CA ARG A 88 -14.09 -8.86 -1.20
C ARG A 88 -14.09 -7.55 -1.99
N ALA A 89 -15.20 -7.22 -2.64
CA ALA A 89 -15.40 -5.93 -3.33
C ALA A 89 -16.06 -4.88 -2.42
N ALA A 90 -16.23 -5.22 -1.14
CA ALA A 90 -16.83 -4.33 -0.16
C ALA A 90 -15.88 -3.17 0.17
N VAL A 91 -16.46 -1.97 0.19
CA VAL A 91 -15.80 -0.72 0.54
C VAL A 91 -16.16 -0.36 1.98
N TYR A 92 -15.16 0.08 2.73
CA TYR A 92 -15.28 0.46 4.14
C TYR A 92 -14.79 1.89 4.32
N ARG A 93 -15.25 2.56 5.38
CA ARG A 93 -14.89 3.94 5.70
C ARG A 93 -14.04 4.02 6.96
N LEU A 94 -12.81 4.46 6.83
CA LEU A 94 -11.92 4.76 7.95
C LEU A 94 -11.94 6.26 8.23
N GLN A 95 -11.90 6.64 9.51
CA GLN A 95 -11.93 8.05 9.94
C GLN A 95 -10.77 8.37 10.88
N GLY A 96 -10.14 9.52 10.69
CA GLY A 96 -9.06 10.02 11.55
C GLY A 96 -7.80 10.39 10.78
N PRO A 97 -6.70 10.72 11.47
CA PRO A 97 -5.49 11.20 10.83
C PRO A 97 -4.85 10.12 9.96
N LEU A 98 -4.32 10.54 8.82
CA LEU A 98 -3.57 9.68 7.91
C LEU A 98 -2.08 9.81 8.23
N ASP A 99 -1.62 8.99 9.16
CA ASP A 99 -0.22 8.97 9.55
C ASP A 99 0.64 8.29 8.49
N THR A 100 1.90 8.73 8.35
CA THR A 100 2.94 7.93 7.71
C THR A 100 3.39 6.82 8.67
N TRP A 101 3.47 5.58 8.18
CA TRP A 101 3.84 4.40 8.96
C TRP A 101 4.76 3.49 8.18
N GLY A 102 6.04 3.36 8.55
CA GLY A 102 6.96 2.41 7.93
C GLY A 102 8.37 2.99 7.74
N TYR A 103 9.17 2.32 6.92
CA TYR A 103 10.49 2.80 6.51
C TYR A 103 10.34 3.62 5.22
N SER A 104 10.72 4.90 5.24
CA SER A 104 10.91 5.68 4.01
C SER A 104 12.14 5.11 3.30
N LEU A 105 11.92 4.27 2.29
CA LEU A 105 12.99 3.86 1.38
C LEU A 105 13.00 4.85 0.22
N GLN A 106 13.81 5.90 0.34
CA GLN A 106 14.18 6.87 -0.71
C GLN A 106 13.14 7.95 -1.09
N HIS A 107 13.66 9.06 -1.65
CA HIS A 107 12.92 10.18 -2.26
C HIS A 107 11.97 9.79 -3.42
N PHE A 108 11.89 8.49 -3.75
CA PHE A 108 11.09 7.90 -4.83
C PHE A 108 10.47 6.55 -4.44
N GLY A 109 10.44 6.17 -3.16
CA GLY A 109 9.90 4.88 -2.75
C GLY A 109 8.61 4.96 -1.94
N GLU A 110 7.93 3.82 -1.90
CA GLU A 110 6.61 3.66 -1.31
C GLU A 110 6.51 4.25 0.09
N THR A 111 5.66 5.27 0.21
CA THR A 111 5.26 5.80 1.51
C THR A 111 4.11 4.96 2.03
N HIS A 112 4.40 4.18 3.07
CA HIS A 112 3.39 3.42 3.78
C HIS A 112 2.61 4.35 4.71
N HIS A 113 1.28 4.23 4.70
CA HIS A 113 0.39 5.04 5.52
C HIS A 113 -0.39 4.17 6.50
N ARG A 114 -0.91 4.79 7.56
CA ARG A 114 -1.88 4.16 8.46
C ARG A 114 -2.99 5.14 8.84
N ILE A 115 -4.17 4.59 9.10
CA ILE A 115 -5.30 5.32 9.70
C ILE A 115 -5.96 4.41 10.73
N GLN A 116 -6.25 4.94 11.93
CA GLN A 116 -6.72 4.14 13.09
C GLN A 116 -5.80 2.93 13.42
N GLY A 117 -4.50 3.06 13.12
CA GLY A 117 -3.54 1.97 13.28
C GLY A 117 -3.75 0.80 12.31
N ILE A 118 -4.43 1.00 11.17
CA ILE A 118 -4.56 0.03 10.08
C ILE A 118 -3.66 0.48 8.94
N ALA A 119 -2.83 -0.42 8.40
CA ALA A 119 -2.00 -0.13 7.23
C ALA A 119 -2.90 0.14 6.01
N VAL A 120 -2.67 1.30 5.39
CA VAL A 120 -3.33 1.71 4.16
C VAL A 120 -2.30 1.99 3.07
N HIS A 121 -2.61 1.57 1.86
CA HIS A 121 -1.80 1.76 0.67
C HIS A 121 -2.45 2.83 -0.20
N MET A 122 -1.64 3.84 -0.54
CA MET A 122 -2.03 4.97 -1.35
C MET A 122 -1.36 4.84 -2.73
N PRO A 123 -2.14 4.79 -3.83
CA PRO A 123 -1.57 4.76 -5.18
C PRO A 123 -0.94 6.08 -5.65
N LEU A 124 -1.00 7.15 -4.84
CA LEU A 124 -0.48 8.49 -5.12
C LEU A 124 0.47 8.94 -4.01
N GLU A 125 1.56 9.60 -4.37
CA GLU A 125 2.52 10.13 -3.40
C GLU A 125 2.08 11.46 -2.77
N ASP A 126 1.05 12.14 -3.29
CA ASP A 126 0.82 13.56 -2.98
C ASP A 126 -0.65 13.94 -2.70
N ILE A 127 -1.21 13.40 -1.61
CA ILE A 127 -2.41 13.98 -1.00
C ILE A 127 -1.96 15.03 0.02
N GLU A 128 -2.23 16.30 -0.27
CA GLU A 128 -1.92 17.42 0.65
C GLU A 128 -2.66 17.31 2.00
N GLU A 129 -3.80 16.60 2.01
CA GLU A 129 -4.69 16.42 3.17
C GLU A 129 -4.20 15.36 4.19
N LYS A 130 -2.97 14.83 4.06
CA LYS A 130 -2.40 13.82 4.98
C LYS A 130 -2.47 14.23 6.46
N THR A 131 -2.43 15.52 6.75
CA THR A 131 -2.32 16.06 8.12
C THR A 131 -3.67 16.40 8.76
N ASP A 132 -4.81 16.25 8.07
CA ASP A 132 -6.10 16.58 8.66
C ASP A 132 -6.46 15.56 9.78
N PRO A 133 -6.78 16.03 10.99
CA PRO A 133 -7.22 15.16 12.09
C PRO A 133 -8.51 14.38 11.79
N HIS A 134 -9.32 14.80 10.81
CA HIS A 134 -10.65 14.23 10.53
C HIS A 134 -10.81 13.72 9.09
N ASN A 135 -9.76 13.14 8.50
CA ASN A 135 -9.89 12.52 7.18
C ASN A 135 -10.94 11.41 7.17
N GLU A 136 -11.79 11.40 6.15
CA GLU A 136 -12.69 10.30 5.80
C GLU A 136 -12.12 9.55 4.59
N VAL A 137 -11.69 8.31 4.80
CA VAL A 137 -11.00 7.52 3.78
C VAL A 137 -11.83 6.30 3.43
N GLU A 138 -12.22 6.17 2.16
CA GLU A 138 -12.87 4.95 1.67
C GLU A 138 -11.80 3.97 1.20
N VAL A 139 -11.88 2.74 1.68
CA VAL A 139 -10.88 1.71 1.43
C VAL A 139 -11.50 0.37 1.05
N MET A 140 -10.75 -0.40 0.28
CA MET A 140 -10.98 -1.84 0.09
C MET A 140 -9.86 -2.65 0.75
N PHE A 141 -10.19 -3.68 1.51
CA PHE A 141 -9.18 -4.54 2.14
C PHE A 141 -8.67 -5.64 1.21
N SER A 142 -7.35 -5.75 1.08
CA SER A 142 -6.66 -6.79 0.33
C SER A 142 -5.38 -7.25 1.03
N ARG A 143 -5.14 -8.56 1.12
CA ARG A 143 -3.89 -9.18 1.63
C ARG A 143 -3.22 -8.46 2.82
N GLY A 144 -3.97 -8.16 3.89
CA GLY A 144 -3.36 -7.56 5.09
C GLY A 144 -3.36 -6.03 5.13
N VAL A 145 -3.58 -5.37 4.00
CA VAL A 145 -3.55 -3.91 3.83
C VAL A 145 -4.92 -3.42 3.34
N ALA A 146 -5.23 -2.14 3.56
CA ALA A 146 -6.38 -1.47 2.95
C ALA A 146 -5.91 -0.57 1.79
N ILE A 147 -6.53 -0.67 0.63
CA ILE A 147 -6.22 0.16 -0.53
C ILE A 147 -7.15 1.36 -0.50
N ILE A 148 -6.58 2.55 -0.55
CA ILE A 148 -7.35 3.81 -0.58
C ILE A 148 -8.01 3.96 -1.94
N LEU A 149 -9.32 4.18 -1.94
CA LEU A 149 -10.15 4.44 -3.11
C LEU A 149 -10.43 5.94 -3.24
N SER A 150 -10.82 6.57 -2.12
CA SER A 150 -11.09 8.00 -2.01
C SER A 150 -10.69 8.55 -0.65
N VAL A 151 -10.41 9.85 -0.61
CA VAL A 151 -10.12 10.62 0.62
C VAL A 151 -10.99 11.87 0.60
N ASN A 152 -11.75 12.13 1.67
CA ASN A 152 -12.65 13.27 1.82
C ASN A 152 -13.59 13.49 0.61
N GLY A 153 -14.06 12.38 0.02
CA GLY A 153 -14.93 12.39 -1.17
C GLY A 153 -14.20 12.56 -2.51
N ARG A 154 -12.88 12.80 -2.52
CA ARG A 154 -12.07 12.88 -3.75
C ARG A 154 -11.65 11.47 -4.21
N PRO A 155 -11.95 11.06 -5.46
CA PRO A 155 -11.72 9.70 -5.95
C PRO A 155 -10.25 9.47 -6.36
N THR A 156 -9.36 9.45 -5.38
CA THR A 156 -7.89 9.42 -5.55
C THR A 156 -7.41 8.29 -6.46
N LEU A 157 -8.00 7.10 -6.38
CA LEU A 157 -7.61 5.96 -7.22
C LEU A 157 -7.87 6.23 -8.73
N ILE A 158 -9.03 6.80 -9.05
CA ILE A 158 -9.42 7.13 -10.42
C ILE A 158 -8.56 8.29 -10.95
N GLU A 159 -8.29 9.28 -10.10
CA GLU A 159 -7.39 10.38 -10.43
C GLU A 159 -5.97 9.88 -10.73
N THR A 160 -5.48 8.89 -9.97
CA THR A 160 -4.18 8.25 -10.24
C THR A 160 -4.16 7.65 -11.64
N MET A 161 -5.19 6.88 -12.00
CA MET A 161 -5.30 6.30 -13.34
C MET A 161 -5.28 7.39 -14.40
N ARG A 162 -6.07 8.46 -14.24
CA ARG A 162 -6.13 9.58 -15.20
C ARG A 162 -4.80 10.33 -15.34
N LEU A 163 -4.04 10.46 -14.24
CA LEU A 163 -2.72 11.10 -14.25
C LEU A 163 -1.67 10.24 -14.97
N TRP A 164 -1.72 8.92 -14.77
CA TRP A 164 -0.71 8.00 -15.27
C TRP A 164 -0.99 7.51 -16.69
N GLN A 165 -2.26 7.46 -17.10
CA GLN A 165 -2.66 6.98 -18.42
C GLN A 165 -1.97 7.74 -19.58
N PRO A 166 -1.87 9.09 -19.56
CA PRO A 166 -1.12 9.82 -20.58
C PRO A 166 0.39 9.55 -20.57
N ARG A 167 0.96 9.22 -19.40
CA ARG A 167 2.40 8.93 -19.27
C ARG A 167 2.78 7.58 -19.86
N LEU A 168 1.80 6.68 -20.05
CA LEU A 168 2.00 5.37 -20.69
C LEU A 168 1.90 5.41 -22.21
N LEU A 169 1.12 6.33 -22.77
CA LEU A 169 0.96 6.49 -24.23
C LEU A 169 2.30 6.60 -24.98
N PRO A 170 3.26 7.48 -24.59
CA PRO A 170 4.53 7.58 -25.31
C PRO A 170 5.45 6.36 -25.11
N LEU A 171 5.30 5.62 -24.00
CA LEU A 171 6.08 4.38 -23.77
C LEU A 171 5.59 3.23 -24.67
N GLN A 172 4.30 3.24 -25.04
CA GLN A 172 3.70 2.23 -25.89
C GLN A 172 4.04 2.44 -27.37
N GLU A 173 4.02 3.69 -27.85
CA GLU A 173 4.43 4.05 -29.23
C GLU A 173 5.91 3.69 -29.50
N HIS A 174 6.80 3.85 -28.52
CA HIS A 174 8.21 3.45 -28.62
C HIS A 174 8.43 1.92 -28.54
N ALA A 175 7.57 1.20 -27.81
CA ALA A 175 7.64 -0.26 -27.75
C ALA A 175 7.10 -0.92 -29.03
N ASP A 176 6.12 -0.30 -29.69
CA ASP A 176 5.55 -0.79 -30.94
C ASP A 176 6.44 -0.48 -32.16
N THR A 177 7.17 0.64 -32.15
CA THR A 177 8.21 0.92 -33.16
C THR A 177 9.47 0.06 -32.99
N ALA A 178 9.78 -0.41 -31.78
CA ALA A 178 10.90 -1.34 -31.53
C ALA A 178 10.59 -2.81 -31.91
N LYS A 179 9.35 -3.11 -32.34
CA LYS A 179 8.92 -4.45 -32.78
C LYS A 179 8.79 -4.59 -34.31
N GLU A 180 9.27 -3.63 -35.10
CA GLU A 180 9.42 -3.87 -36.53
C GLU A 180 10.48 -4.95 -36.75
N PRO A 181 10.18 -6.04 -37.48
CA PRO A 181 11.15 -7.09 -37.73
C PRO A 181 12.22 -6.53 -38.66
N HIS A 182 13.48 -6.80 -38.33
CA HIS A 182 14.56 -6.75 -39.31
C HIS A 182 14.16 -7.61 -40.52
N ALA A 183 13.76 -6.93 -41.59
CA ALA A 183 13.61 -7.48 -42.93
C ALA A 183 14.94 -7.36 -43.68
#